data_AF-A0A556QQS2-F1
#
_entry.id   AF-A0A556QQS2-F1
#
_cell.length_a   1.000
_cell.length_b   1.000
_cell.length_c   1.000
_cell.angle_alpha   90.00
_cell.angle_beta   90.00
_cell.angle_gamma   90.00
#
_symmetry.space_group_name_H-M   'P 1'
#
loop_
_entity.id
_entity.type
_entity.pdbx_description
1 polymer ?
#
loop_
_entity_poly.entity_id
_entity_poly.type
_entity_poly.pdbx_seq_one_letter_code
_entity_poly.pdbx_strand_id
1 'polypeptide(L)'
;MTKVATPSAAAFDAEFYQPADAFFRANRPVALTFDDVSLATLYSEILPKDADTSTALSEVLKLSIPVISSDMDTVTEARMAIAMALNGGLGLIHYNMPARDQVKEVARVKRHIHGLIQDPITVSPTQHVGDVLALIETRRFDFRTFPVVDADGKLVGLLSGSTVRERYKSKTVAEAMTPRADILTIHEKALKPDPIKAADAFFTEHVGIHKMLVVDDEDRLRGLVTFSDIDRILTESKSRRKPARDADFRLVVGAAIAPVRLPDGTLDDEKIITHVSQLVDEHIDAVAVSTAHGHTAGVGDIVKLVRDAFPDLTIIAGNVTSASGVDYLAACGANAVKVGQGPGSICTTRVVAGVGIPQLTALYVAAQGAKARGVKIIADGGITKSGDIVKALTLADAVILGGLLAGCREAPGEIMEINGKLYKQYRGMGSLSAMKAGSAARYGHDKTDNARKLTAEGIEALKEVSGSADDVLGNLVGGVQSGMGYLGAKDLKSLREKARYIRVSPAGQKEAAPHDVVEIKTQAKG
;
A
#
# COMPACT_ATOMS: atom_id res chain seq x y z
N MET A 1 -33.88 23.78 20.61
CA MET A 1 -32.51 24.33 20.70
C MET A 1 -31.95 24.40 19.30
N THR A 2 -31.51 25.56 18.84
CA THR A 2 -30.91 25.73 17.51
C THR A 2 -29.64 24.89 17.41
N LYS A 3 -29.57 24.01 16.39
CA LYS A 3 -28.48 23.07 16.16
C LYS A 3 -27.19 23.74 15.64
N VAL A 4 -27.09 25.07 15.69
CA VAL A 4 -25.99 25.85 15.11
C VAL A 4 -25.70 27.05 16.01
N ALA A 5 -24.41 27.38 16.17
CA ALA A 5 -23.95 28.61 16.80
C ALA A 5 -24.56 29.84 16.11
N THR A 6 -24.72 30.94 16.85
CA THR A 6 -25.21 32.18 16.26
C THR A 6 -24.23 32.68 15.18
N PRO A 7 -24.72 33.31 14.10
CA PRO A 7 -23.84 33.83 13.04
C PRO A 7 -22.74 34.76 13.57
N SER A 8 -23.01 35.52 14.63
CA SER A 8 -22.04 36.40 15.28
C SER A 8 -20.90 35.65 15.96
N ALA A 9 -21.15 34.50 16.59
CA ALA A 9 -20.10 33.71 17.23
C ALA A 9 -19.22 33.02 16.19
N ALA A 10 -19.85 32.45 15.15
CA ALA A 10 -19.13 31.84 14.03
C ALA A 10 -18.26 32.85 13.26
N ALA A 11 -18.69 34.11 13.19
CA ALA A 11 -17.90 35.19 12.58
C ALA A 11 -16.64 35.52 13.38
N PHE A 12 -16.73 35.55 14.71
CA PHE A 12 -15.57 35.81 15.57
C PHE A 12 -14.54 34.68 15.52
N ASP A 13 -14.99 33.42 15.57
CA ASP A 13 -14.11 32.25 15.44
C ASP A 13 -13.33 32.28 14.12
N ALA A 14 -13.95 32.76 13.03
CA ALA A 14 -13.32 32.84 11.72
C ALA A 14 -12.16 33.85 11.65
N GLU A 15 -12.04 34.77 12.62
CA GLU A 15 -10.89 35.67 12.76
C GLU A 15 -9.62 34.90 13.18
N PHE A 16 -9.78 33.82 13.95
CA PHE A 16 -8.67 33.01 14.49
C PHE A 16 -8.47 31.70 13.73
N TYR A 17 -9.57 31.01 13.39
CA TYR A 17 -9.57 29.69 12.79
C TYR A 17 -9.96 29.80 11.32
N GLN A 18 -8.95 29.84 10.45
CA GLN A 18 -9.14 30.20 9.05
C GLN A 18 -9.29 28.97 8.16
N PRO A 19 -10.08 29.01 7.07
CA PRO A 19 -10.04 27.96 6.05
C PRO A 19 -8.67 27.94 5.35
N ALA A 20 -8.32 26.82 4.71
CA ALA A 20 -6.98 26.59 4.14
C ALA A 20 -6.46 27.77 3.28
N ASP A 21 -7.24 28.20 2.28
CA ASP A 21 -6.81 29.27 1.36
C ASP A 21 -6.51 30.59 2.08
N ALA A 22 -7.33 30.97 3.06
CA ALA A 22 -7.10 32.18 3.86
C ALA A 22 -5.86 32.01 4.76
N PHE A 23 -5.79 30.89 5.47
CA PHE A 23 -4.71 30.56 6.40
C PHE A 23 -3.33 30.60 5.75
N PHE A 24 -3.13 29.85 4.65
CA PHE A 24 -1.82 29.77 4.00
C PHE A 24 -1.46 31.08 3.28
N ARG A 25 -2.43 31.83 2.77
CA ARG A 25 -2.17 33.15 2.17
C ARG A 25 -1.73 34.18 3.21
N ALA A 26 -2.34 34.17 4.39
CA ALA A 26 -2.05 35.07 5.50
C ALA A 26 -0.68 34.80 6.13
N ASN A 27 -0.18 33.57 6.08
CA ASN A 27 1.12 33.19 6.64
C ASN A 27 2.31 33.40 5.69
N ARG A 28 2.11 33.91 4.48
CA ARG A 28 3.24 34.22 3.57
C ARG A 28 4.11 35.34 4.16
N PRO A 29 5.44 35.28 3.99
CA PRO A 29 6.23 34.29 3.21
C PRO A 29 6.67 33.05 4.00
N VAL A 30 6.13 32.81 5.20
CA VAL A 30 6.57 31.71 6.08
C VAL A 30 5.99 30.38 5.60
N ALA A 31 6.85 29.37 5.46
CA ALA A 31 6.44 27.99 5.20
C ALA A 31 6.27 27.21 6.52
N LEU A 32 5.30 26.31 6.56
CA LEU A 32 4.80 25.63 7.76
C LEU A 32 4.88 24.11 7.60
N THR A 33 5.22 23.42 8.68
CA THR A 33 5.14 21.96 8.82
C THR A 33 3.96 21.56 9.72
N PHE A 34 3.78 20.27 9.99
CA PHE A 34 2.67 19.75 10.78
C PHE A 34 2.63 20.31 12.20
N ASP A 35 3.78 20.50 12.84
CA ASP A 35 3.90 20.98 14.22
C ASP A 35 3.75 22.51 14.37
N ASP A 36 3.73 23.26 13.26
CA ASP A 36 3.47 24.71 13.30
C ASP A 36 1.95 25.03 13.34
N VAL A 37 1.09 24.02 13.18
CA VAL A 37 -0.34 24.23 12.91
C VAL A 37 -1.22 23.32 13.76
N SER A 38 -2.31 23.86 14.28
CA SER A 38 -3.40 23.11 14.91
C SER A 38 -4.70 23.27 14.12
N LEU A 39 -5.58 22.27 14.22
CA LEU A 39 -6.93 22.31 13.66
C LEU A 39 -7.93 22.63 14.77
N ALA A 40 -8.88 23.52 14.50
CA ALA A 40 -9.92 23.86 15.45
C ALA A 40 -10.98 22.75 15.54
N THR A 41 -11.49 22.51 16.76
CA THR A 41 -12.66 21.67 16.99
C THR A 41 -13.91 22.35 16.42
N LEU A 42 -14.77 21.59 15.76
CA LEU A 42 -15.98 22.09 15.13
C LEU A 42 -17.20 21.30 15.58
N TYR A 43 -18.38 21.85 15.33
CA TYR A 43 -19.64 21.15 15.58
C TYR A 43 -19.70 19.81 14.84
N SER A 44 -20.07 18.74 15.55
CA SER A 44 -20.11 17.38 15.02
C SER A 44 -21.41 16.67 15.40
N GLU A 45 -22.07 16.08 14.40
CA GLU A 45 -23.17 15.13 14.57
C GLU A 45 -22.71 13.68 14.35
N ILE A 46 -21.43 13.48 14.03
CA ILE A 46 -20.86 12.17 13.70
C ILE A 46 -19.99 11.64 14.85
N LEU A 47 -20.12 10.35 15.15
CA LEU A 47 -19.19 9.67 16.05
C LEU A 47 -17.95 9.21 15.27
N PRO A 48 -16.74 9.25 15.85
CA PRO A 48 -15.51 8.84 15.17
C PRO A 48 -15.59 7.51 14.42
N LYS A 49 -16.22 6.50 15.04
CA LYS A 49 -16.39 5.15 14.45
C LYS A 49 -17.18 5.12 13.14
N ASP A 50 -18.02 6.13 12.90
CA ASP A 50 -18.91 6.22 11.74
C ASP A 50 -18.28 7.04 10.60
N ALA A 51 -17.09 7.63 10.82
CA ALA A 51 -16.37 8.41 9.82
C ALA A 51 -15.76 7.50 8.74
N ASP A 52 -16.08 7.80 7.48
CA ASP A 52 -15.57 7.10 6.30
C ASP A 52 -14.22 7.66 5.87
N THR A 53 -13.18 6.84 5.99
CA THR A 53 -11.80 7.21 5.63
C THR A 53 -11.42 6.74 4.22
N SER A 54 -12.36 6.18 3.45
CA SER A 54 -12.08 5.70 2.10
C SER A 54 -11.62 6.80 1.16
N THR A 55 -10.77 6.43 0.21
CA THR A 55 -10.20 7.33 -0.79
C THR A 55 -10.01 6.62 -2.12
N ALA A 56 -9.68 7.38 -3.16
CA ALA A 56 -9.37 6.86 -4.48
C ALA A 56 -8.18 7.61 -5.08
N LEU A 57 -7.22 6.86 -5.64
CA LEU A 57 -6.03 7.40 -6.31
C LEU A 57 -6.25 7.56 -7.83
N SER A 58 -7.20 6.83 -8.37
CA SER A 58 -7.69 6.90 -9.75
C SER A 58 -9.16 6.44 -9.78
N GLU A 59 -9.78 6.38 -10.96
CA GLU A 59 -11.15 5.85 -11.08
C GLU A 59 -11.26 4.37 -10.70
N VAL A 60 -10.18 3.60 -10.94
CA VAL A 60 -10.11 2.16 -10.71
C VAL A 60 -9.50 1.78 -9.36
N LEU A 61 -8.57 2.58 -8.83
CA LEU A 61 -7.87 2.26 -7.57
C LEU A 61 -8.50 2.97 -6.37
N LYS A 62 -9.29 2.20 -5.61
CA LYS A 62 -9.97 2.63 -4.38
C LYS A 62 -9.36 1.97 -3.16
N LEU A 63 -9.24 2.72 -2.06
CA LEU A 63 -8.70 2.26 -0.79
C LEU A 63 -9.72 2.52 0.32
N SER A 64 -9.84 1.59 1.26
CA SER A 64 -10.72 1.76 2.44
C SER A 64 -10.09 2.65 3.51
N ILE A 65 -8.75 2.77 3.52
CA ILE A 65 -8.03 3.73 4.37
C ILE A 65 -7.03 4.53 3.51
N PRO A 66 -6.74 5.79 3.84
CA PRO A 66 -5.95 6.68 2.99
C PRO A 66 -4.44 6.55 3.29
N VAL A 67 -3.96 5.32 3.47
CA VAL A 67 -2.59 5.02 3.92
C VAL A 67 -1.90 4.08 2.93
N ILE A 68 -0.70 4.48 2.53
CA ILE A 68 0.17 3.75 1.61
C ILE A 68 1.52 3.49 2.29
N SER A 69 2.07 2.28 2.20
CA SER A 69 3.42 2.01 2.70
C SER A 69 4.48 2.44 1.67
N SER A 70 5.56 3.05 2.17
CA SER A 70 6.61 3.65 1.32
C SER A 70 7.36 2.63 0.47
N ASP A 71 7.78 3.04 -0.73
CA ASP A 71 8.58 2.29 -1.70
C ASP A 71 10.05 2.15 -1.30
N MET A 72 10.28 1.58 -0.11
CA MET A 72 11.58 1.44 0.52
C MET A 72 11.88 -0.01 0.88
N ASP A 73 13.15 -0.39 0.72
CA ASP A 73 13.66 -1.75 0.99
C ASP A 73 13.67 -2.17 2.46
N THR A 74 13.40 -1.23 3.35
CA THR A 74 13.21 -1.44 4.80
C THR A 74 11.77 -1.24 5.24
N VAL A 75 10.83 -1.15 4.29
CA VAL A 75 9.40 -0.92 4.57
C VAL A 75 8.51 -1.89 3.81
N THR A 76 8.62 -1.99 2.48
CA THR A 76 7.59 -2.66 1.68
C THR A 76 8.12 -3.72 0.72
N GLU A 77 7.91 -4.99 1.09
CA GLU A 77 7.91 -6.17 0.21
C GLU A 77 6.53 -6.86 0.32
N ALA A 78 6.34 -8.06 -0.25
CA ALA A 78 5.03 -8.71 -0.31
C ALA A 78 4.34 -8.83 1.06
N ARG A 79 5.08 -9.14 2.14
CA ARG A 79 4.49 -9.27 3.48
C ARG A 79 3.82 -7.99 3.96
N MET A 80 4.49 -6.85 3.83
CA MET A 80 3.92 -5.55 4.16
C MET A 80 2.79 -5.19 3.19
N ALA A 81 2.97 -5.40 1.89
CA ALA A 81 1.95 -5.08 0.90
C ALA A 81 0.63 -5.86 1.11
N ILE A 82 0.72 -7.16 1.45
CA ILE A 82 -0.41 -7.99 1.87
C ILE A 82 -1.08 -7.39 3.12
N ALA A 83 -0.31 -7.07 4.16
CA ALA A 83 -0.85 -6.55 5.40
C ALA A 83 -1.53 -5.17 5.21
N MET A 84 -0.96 -4.32 4.36
CA MET A 84 -1.56 -3.05 3.96
C MET A 84 -2.89 -3.26 3.24
N ALA A 85 -2.91 -4.12 2.21
CA ALA A 85 -4.12 -4.39 1.43
C ALA A 85 -5.22 -5.03 2.28
N LEU A 86 -4.89 -5.97 3.16
CA LEU A 86 -5.84 -6.56 4.13
C LEU A 86 -6.46 -5.51 5.07
N ASN A 87 -5.71 -4.47 5.40
CA ASN A 87 -6.19 -3.35 6.21
C ASN A 87 -6.88 -2.24 5.41
N GLY A 88 -7.01 -2.41 4.10
CA GLY A 88 -7.67 -1.44 3.22
C GLY A 88 -6.77 -0.35 2.65
N GLY A 89 -5.45 -0.44 2.87
CA GLY A 89 -4.44 0.47 2.31
C GLY A 89 -3.76 -0.11 1.07
N LEU A 90 -2.62 0.49 0.68
CA LEU A 90 -1.81 0.04 -0.46
C LEU A 90 -0.35 -0.15 -0.04
N GLY A 91 0.30 -1.22 -0.51
CA GLY A 91 1.76 -1.35 -0.45
C GLY A 91 2.42 -0.98 -1.78
N LEU A 92 3.45 -0.13 -1.75
CA LEU A 92 4.33 0.13 -2.91
C LEU A 92 5.63 -0.65 -2.79
N ILE A 93 5.79 -1.71 -3.59
CA ILE A 93 7.01 -2.53 -3.61
C ILE A 93 8.17 -1.70 -4.21
N HIS A 94 9.30 -1.63 -3.51
CA HIS A 94 10.49 -0.90 -3.98
C HIS A 94 11.14 -1.58 -5.20
N TYR A 95 11.90 -0.81 -6.00
CA TYR A 95 12.70 -1.36 -7.11
C TYR A 95 14.15 -1.68 -6.73
N ASN A 96 14.50 -1.62 -5.45
CA ASN A 96 15.85 -1.95 -4.94
C ASN A 96 16.16 -3.47 -4.93
N MET A 97 15.79 -4.13 -6.02
CA MET A 97 15.95 -5.56 -6.27
C MET A 97 15.93 -5.80 -7.80
N PRO A 98 16.33 -6.99 -8.30
CA PRO A 98 16.17 -7.30 -9.71
C PRO A 98 14.70 -7.25 -10.16
N ALA A 99 14.45 -6.80 -11.40
CA ALA A 99 13.12 -6.70 -12.01
C ALA A 99 12.27 -7.97 -11.81
N ARG A 100 12.86 -9.14 -12.11
CA ARG A 100 12.18 -10.44 -11.94
C ARG A 100 11.71 -10.69 -10.50
N ASP A 101 12.47 -10.23 -9.51
CA ASP A 101 12.18 -10.50 -8.11
C ASP A 101 11.10 -9.53 -7.61
N GLN A 102 11.07 -8.29 -8.11
CA GLN A 102 9.95 -7.36 -7.90
C GLN A 102 8.64 -7.91 -8.47
N VAL A 103 8.67 -8.49 -9.67
CA VAL A 103 7.53 -9.19 -10.29
C VAL A 103 7.07 -10.36 -9.40
N LYS A 104 7.98 -11.12 -8.80
CA LYS A 104 7.62 -12.18 -7.84
C LYS A 104 6.98 -11.64 -6.57
N GLU A 105 7.44 -10.50 -6.04
CA GLU A 105 6.80 -9.87 -4.88
C GLU A 105 5.35 -9.46 -5.23
N VAL A 106 5.12 -8.85 -6.41
CA VAL A 106 3.76 -8.55 -6.90
C VAL A 106 2.93 -9.82 -7.03
N ALA A 107 3.47 -10.84 -7.69
CA ALA A 107 2.79 -12.12 -7.86
C ALA A 107 2.39 -12.75 -6.52
N ARG A 108 3.24 -12.65 -5.48
CA ARG A 108 2.90 -13.13 -4.12
C ARG A 108 1.72 -12.38 -3.51
N VAL A 109 1.61 -11.07 -3.73
CA VAL A 109 0.48 -10.28 -3.23
C VAL A 109 -0.79 -10.57 -4.02
N LYS A 110 -0.72 -10.59 -5.36
CA LYS A 110 -1.89 -10.84 -6.22
C LYS A 110 -2.40 -12.27 -6.14
N ARG A 111 -1.50 -13.23 -5.89
CA ARG A 111 -1.82 -14.62 -5.58
C ARG A 111 -1.98 -14.86 -4.07
N HIS A 112 -2.02 -13.82 -3.25
CA HIS A 112 -2.39 -13.97 -1.85
C HIS A 112 -3.86 -14.36 -1.81
N ILE A 113 -4.08 -15.66 -1.72
CA ILE A 113 -5.38 -16.30 -1.93
C ILE A 113 -6.34 -15.88 -0.84
N HIS A 114 -7.48 -15.29 -1.21
CA HIS A 114 -8.70 -15.27 -0.39
C HIS A 114 -9.93 -15.45 -1.28
N GLY A 115 -10.42 -16.69 -1.39
CA GLY A 115 -11.66 -17.03 -2.09
C GLY A 115 -11.44 -17.97 -3.27
N LEU A 116 -12.35 -17.92 -4.25
CA LEU A 116 -12.35 -18.77 -5.45
C LEU A 116 -11.07 -18.60 -6.26
N ILE A 117 -10.19 -19.60 -6.18
CA ILE A 117 -9.04 -19.78 -7.05
C ILE A 117 -9.59 -20.23 -8.40
N GLN A 118 -9.64 -19.36 -9.40
CA GLN A 118 -10.18 -19.68 -10.74
C GLN A 118 -9.31 -20.71 -11.47
N ASP A 119 -7.98 -20.53 -11.44
CA ASP A 119 -7.01 -21.43 -12.06
C ASP A 119 -6.13 -22.12 -11.01
N PRO A 120 -6.66 -23.12 -10.28
CA PRO A 120 -5.88 -23.84 -9.30
C PRO A 120 -4.77 -24.65 -9.97
N ILE A 121 -3.63 -24.75 -9.30
CA ILE A 121 -2.52 -25.58 -9.79
C ILE A 121 -2.94 -27.04 -9.74
N THR A 122 -2.97 -27.69 -10.91
CA THR A 122 -3.39 -29.08 -11.07
C THR A 122 -2.21 -30.01 -11.33
N VAL A 123 -2.48 -31.31 -11.20
CA VAL A 123 -1.55 -32.39 -11.54
C VAL A 123 -2.24 -33.41 -12.44
N SER A 124 -1.48 -34.18 -13.20
CA SER A 124 -1.98 -35.23 -14.09
C SER A 124 -2.06 -36.57 -13.35
N PRO A 125 -3.06 -37.43 -13.64
CA PRO A 125 -3.15 -38.78 -13.07
C PRO A 125 -1.94 -39.67 -13.41
N THR A 126 -1.23 -39.37 -14.50
CA THR A 126 -0.06 -40.16 -14.96
C THR A 126 1.26 -39.75 -14.31
N GLN A 127 1.31 -38.63 -13.59
CA GLN A 127 2.51 -38.21 -12.86
C GLN A 127 2.76 -39.12 -11.66
N HIS A 128 4.00 -39.19 -11.19
CA HIS A 128 4.33 -39.81 -9.91
C HIS A 128 4.22 -38.79 -8.78
N VAL A 129 3.96 -39.27 -7.56
CA VAL A 129 3.98 -38.42 -6.36
C VAL A 129 5.35 -37.76 -6.18
N GLY A 130 6.44 -38.42 -6.59
CA GLY A 130 7.78 -37.84 -6.61
C GLY A 130 7.89 -36.59 -7.48
N ASP A 131 7.23 -36.57 -8.64
CA ASP A 131 7.21 -35.41 -9.54
C ASP A 131 6.48 -34.23 -8.89
N VAL A 132 5.39 -34.51 -8.17
CA VAL A 132 4.64 -33.50 -7.41
C VAL A 132 5.48 -32.92 -6.26
N LEU A 133 6.25 -33.76 -5.56
CA LEU A 133 7.18 -33.30 -4.52
C LEU A 133 8.25 -32.36 -5.10
N ALA A 134 8.84 -32.75 -6.23
CA ALA A 134 9.82 -31.92 -6.93
C ALA A 134 9.20 -30.61 -7.43
N LEU A 135 7.95 -30.65 -7.92
CA LEU A 135 7.20 -29.47 -8.34
C LEU A 135 6.98 -28.50 -7.18
N ILE A 136 6.56 -29.01 -6.01
CA ILE A 136 6.38 -28.21 -4.78
C ILE A 136 7.69 -27.54 -4.38
N GLU A 137 8.80 -28.27 -4.40
CA GLU A 137 10.11 -27.74 -4.02
C GLU A 137 10.59 -26.66 -5.02
N THR A 138 10.49 -26.97 -6.32
CA THR A 138 10.92 -26.08 -7.41
C THR A 138 10.11 -24.79 -7.44
N ARG A 139 8.79 -24.88 -7.24
CA ARG A 139 7.88 -23.73 -7.27
C ARG A 139 7.65 -23.10 -5.90
N ARG A 140 8.19 -23.71 -4.84
CA ARG A 140 8.04 -23.31 -3.42
C ARG A 140 6.58 -23.12 -3.02
N PHE A 141 5.74 -24.13 -3.27
CA PHE A 141 4.34 -24.08 -2.86
C PHE A 141 4.20 -24.31 -1.36
N ASP A 142 3.39 -23.48 -0.71
CA ASP A 142 3.06 -23.60 0.72
C ASP A 142 1.93 -24.62 0.99
N PHE A 143 1.35 -25.21 -0.06
CA PHE A 143 0.28 -26.20 0.00
C PHE A 143 0.68 -27.53 -0.64
N ARG A 144 -0.02 -28.60 -0.25
CA ARG A 144 0.27 -29.98 -0.71
C ARG A 144 -0.92 -30.73 -1.30
N THR A 145 -2.04 -30.04 -1.54
CA THR A 145 -3.26 -30.67 -2.05
C THR A 145 -3.63 -30.10 -3.40
N PHE A 146 -3.74 -30.96 -4.41
CA PHE A 146 -3.86 -30.59 -5.83
C PHE A 146 -5.07 -31.26 -6.47
N PRO A 147 -5.92 -30.50 -7.19
CA PRO A 147 -6.89 -31.10 -8.11
C PRO A 147 -6.15 -31.91 -9.18
N VAL A 148 -6.70 -33.06 -9.55
CA VAL A 148 -6.16 -33.92 -10.60
C VAL A 148 -7.05 -33.79 -11.82
N VAL A 149 -6.48 -33.40 -12.96
CA VAL A 149 -7.21 -33.22 -14.22
C VAL A 149 -6.61 -34.06 -15.34
N ASP A 150 -7.42 -34.44 -16.32
CA ASP A 150 -6.95 -35.07 -17.55
C ASP A 150 -6.46 -34.04 -18.58
N ALA A 151 -6.11 -34.52 -19.79
CA ALA A 151 -5.59 -33.68 -20.87
C ALA A 151 -6.60 -32.64 -21.38
N ASP A 152 -7.90 -32.87 -21.19
CA ASP A 152 -8.99 -31.99 -21.62
C ASP A 152 -9.46 -31.05 -20.48
N GLY A 153 -8.74 -31.05 -19.35
CA GLY A 153 -9.04 -30.24 -18.17
C GLY A 153 -10.18 -30.78 -17.29
N LYS A 154 -10.64 -32.01 -17.55
CA LYS A 154 -11.70 -32.64 -16.78
C LYS A 154 -11.21 -33.07 -15.41
N LEU A 155 -11.97 -32.80 -14.36
CA LEU A 155 -11.62 -33.21 -13.01
C LEU A 155 -11.73 -34.74 -12.88
N VAL A 156 -10.62 -35.40 -12.55
CA VAL A 156 -10.56 -36.88 -12.39
C VAL A 156 -10.23 -37.32 -10.97
N GLY A 157 -9.79 -36.41 -10.11
CA GLY A 157 -9.49 -36.72 -8.71
C GLY A 157 -8.96 -35.54 -7.89
N LEU A 158 -8.58 -35.81 -6.65
CA LEU A 158 -7.98 -34.86 -5.73
C LEU A 158 -6.83 -35.54 -4.99
N LEU A 159 -5.62 -35.04 -5.18
CA LEU A 159 -4.44 -35.53 -4.50
C LEU A 159 -4.29 -34.83 -3.15
N SER A 160 -4.51 -35.57 -2.06
CA SER A 160 -4.49 -35.01 -0.70
C SER A 160 -3.07 -34.72 -0.20
N GLY A 161 -2.95 -33.72 0.68
CA GLY A 161 -1.67 -33.39 1.30
C GLY A 161 -1.11 -34.53 2.16
N SER A 162 -1.93 -35.47 2.62
CA SER A 162 -1.48 -36.66 3.34
C SER A 162 -0.80 -37.71 2.44
N THR A 163 -1.10 -37.72 1.14
CA THR A 163 -0.55 -38.69 0.16
C THR A 163 0.66 -38.12 -0.60
N VAL A 164 0.87 -36.81 -0.58
CA VAL A 164 2.10 -36.17 -1.07
C VAL A 164 3.23 -36.29 -0.02
N ARG A 165 3.87 -37.45 0.03
CA ARG A 165 4.94 -37.81 0.97
C ARG A 165 6.03 -38.64 0.28
N GLU A 166 7.27 -38.50 0.75
CA GLU A 166 8.43 -39.21 0.21
C GLU A 166 8.24 -40.74 0.13
N ARG A 167 7.55 -41.32 1.14
CA ARG A 167 7.24 -42.76 1.16
C ARG A 167 6.34 -43.25 0.03
N TYR A 168 5.61 -42.35 -0.64
CA TYR A 168 4.71 -42.68 -1.75
C TYR A 168 5.28 -42.25 -3.10
N LYS A 169 6.55 -41.81 -3.18
CA LYS A 169 7.11 -41.21 -4.39
C LYS A 169 7.03 -42.08 -5.66
N SER A 170 7.06 -43.40 -5.51
CA SER A 170 6.98 -44.37 -6.60
C SER A 170 5.55 -44.69 -7.04
N LYS A 171 4.54 -44.19 -6.31
CA LYS A 171 3.13 -44.32 -6.71
C LYS A 171 2.77 -43.24 -7.72
N THR A 172 1.90 -43.61 -8.64
CA THR A 172 1.26 -42.65 -9.53
C THR A 172 0.25 -41.79 -8.76
N VAL A 173 -0.04 -40.59 -9.27
CA VAL A 173 -1.08 -39.73 -8.74
C VAL A 173 -2.43 -40.44 -8.76
N ALA A 174 -2.74 -41.17 -9.83
CA ALA A 174 -3.96 -41.97 -9.94
C ALA A 174 -4.13 -43.00 -8.81
N GLU A 175 -3.05 -43.64 -8.36
CA GLU A 175 -3.09 -44.61 -7.25
C GLU A 175 -3.23 -43.94 -5.87
N ALA A 176 -2.83 -42.67 -5.74
CA ALA A 176 -2.72 -41.96 -4.46
C ALA A 176 -3.79 -40.87 -4.26
N MET A 177 -4.58 -40.57 -5.28
CA MET A 177 -5.65 -39.57 -5.24
C MET A 177 -6.95 -40.14 -4.69
N THR A 178 -7.80 -39.25 -4.19
CA THR A 178 -9.23 -39.54 -4.07
C THR A 178 -9.84 -39.54 -5.48
N PRO A 179 -10.55 -40.59 -5.91
CA PRO A 179 -11.17 -40.64 -7.24
C PRO A 179 -12.31 -39.62 -7.40
N ARG A 180 -12.59 -39.21 -8.65
CA ARG A 180 -13.69 -38.28 -8.99
C ARG A 180 -15.03 -38.61 -8.34
N ALA A 181 -15.38 -39.90 -8.23
CA ALA A 181 -16.64 -40.37 -7.66
C ALA A 181 -16.82 -40.02 -6.18
N ASP A 182 -15.71 -39.88 -5.43
CA ASP A 182 -15.72 -39.64 -3.99
C ASP A 182 -15.48 -38.16 -3.64
N ILE A 183 -15.47 -37.29 -4.64
CA ILE A 183 -15.20 -35.85 -4.45
C ILE A 183 -16.48 -35.07 -4.65
N LEU A 184 -16.82 -34.30 -3.60
CA LEU A 184 -17.87 -33.31 -3.67
C LEU A 184 -17.39 -32.08 -4.43
N THR A 185 -18.24 -31.61 -5.33
CA THR A 185 -17.99 -30.48 -6.24
C THR A 185 -19.22 -29.59 -6.26
N ILE A 186 -19.02 -28.31 -6.56
CA ILE A 186 -20.11 -27.37 -6.81
C ILE A 186 -20.09 -26.93 -8.27
N HIS A 187 -21.26 -26.73 -8.86
CA HIS A 187 -21.37 -26.23 -10.21
C HIS A 187 -21.15 -24.71 -10.25
N GLU A 188 -20.40 -24.18 -11.22
CA GLU A 188 -20.07 -22.75 -11.31
C GLU A 188 -21.29 -21.81 -11.31
N LYS A 189 -22.40 -22.27 -11.89
CA LYS A 189 -23.68 -21.53 -11.93
C LYS A 189 -24.27 -21.31 -10.53
N ALA A 190 -24.03 -22.23 -9.59
CA ALA A 190 -24.54 -22.13 -8.22
C ALA A 190 -23.76 -21.12 -7.36
N LEU A 191 -22.63 -20.61 -7.85
CA LEU A 191 -21.85 -19.57 -7.17
C LEU A 191 -22.45 -18.17 -7.35
N LYS A 192 -23.38 -17.98 -8.29
CA LYS A 192 -23.99 -16.66 -8.53
C LYS A 192 -25.25 -16.50 -7.67
N PRO A 193 -25.50 -15.30 -7.10
CA PRO A 193 -24.76 -14.05 -7.26
C PRO A 193 -23.57 -13.89 -6.29
N ASP A 194 -23.43 -14.74 -5.28
CA ASP A 194 -22.46 -14.57 -4.18
C ASP A 194 -21.67 -15.88 -3.94
N PRO A 195 -20.45 -15.97 -4.51
CA PRO A 195 -19.62 -17.18 -4.39
C PRO A 195 -19.16 -17.46 -2.97
N ILE A 196 -18.98 -16.41 -2.15
CA ILE A 196 -18.51 -16.54 -0.76
C ILE A 196 -19.62 -17.18 0.07
N LYS A 197 -20.86 -16.68 -0.08
CA LYS A 197 -22.01 -17.24 0.63
C LYS A 197 -22.31 -18.68 0.21
N ALA A 198 -22.19 -18.99 -1.08
CA ALA A 198 -22.33 -20.36 -1.58
C ALA A 198 -21.26 -21.29 -0.99
N ALA A 199 -20.01 -20.85 -0.94
CA ALA A 199 -18.92 -21.62 -0.34
C ALA A 199 -19.08 -21.81 1.17
N ASP A 200 -19.52 -20.78 1.90
CA ASP A 200 -19.82 -20.87 3.34
C ASP A 200 -20.92 -21.89 3.63
N ALA A 201 -22.00 -21.87 2.85
CA ALA A 201 -23.06 -22.87 2.93
C ALA A 201 -22.53 -24.29 2.65
N PHE A 202 -21.73 -24.45 1.58
CA PHE A 202 -21.13 -25.74 1.23
C PHE A 202 -20.27 -26.31 2.36
N PHE A 203 -19.37 -25.52 2.95
CA PHE A 203 -18.53 -25.99 4.05
C PHE A 203 -19.29 -26.22 5.35
N THR A 204 -20.36 -25.46 5.59
CA THR A 204 -21.25 -25.65 6.74
C THR A 204 -22.03 -26.96 6.63
N GLU A 205 -22.52 -27.30 5.43
CA GLU A 205 -23.27 -28.54 5.17
C GLU A 205 -22.34 -29.76 5.14
N HIS A 206 -21.12 -29.61 4.64
CA HIS A 206 -20.18 -30.71 4.43
C HIS A 206 -18.98 -30.67 5.39
N VAL A 207 -19.27 -30.96 6.67
CA VAL A 207 -18.27 -30.98 7.75
C VAL A 207 -17.10 -31.92 7.43
N GLY A 208 -15.87 -31.41 7.60
CA GLY A 208 -14.63 -32.16 7.35
C GLY A 208 -14.07 -31.99 5.93
N ILE A 209 -14.78 -31.31 5.03
CA ILE A 209 -14.26 -30.90 3.73
C ILE A 209 -13.57 -29.55 3.86
N HIS A 210 -12.32 -29.47 3.42
CA HIS A 210 -11.52 -28.25 3.50
C HIS A 210 -11.28 -27.60 2.13
N LYS A 211 -11.71 -28.26 1.05
CA LYS A 211 -11.53 -27.81 -0.33
C LYS A 211 -12.82 -28.05 -1.12
N MET A 212 -13.40 -26.98 -1.65
CA MET A 212 -14.58 -27.02 -2.52
C MET A 212 -14.11 -26.81 -3.96
N LEU A 213 -14.21 -27.83 -4.81
CA LEU A 213 -13.86 -27.74 -6.23
C LEU A 213 -15.07 -27.27 -7.04
N VAL A 214 -14.83 -26.39 -7.99
CA VAL A 214 -15.84 -25.81 -8.87
C VAL A 214 -15.70 -26.38 -10.26
N VAL A 215 -16.81 -26.86 -10.85
CA VAL A 215 -16.84 -27.45 -12.18
C VAL A 215 -17.93 -26.83 -13.07
N ASP A 216 -17.78 -26.98 -14.39
CA ASP A 216 -18.81 -26.66 -15.38
C ASP A 216 -19.70 -27.87 -15.75
N ASP A 217 -20.56 -27.70 -16.76
CA ASP A 217 -21.51 -28.73 -17.20
C ASP A 217 -20.81 -29.97 -17.79
N GLU A 218 -19.52 -29.86 -18.16
CA GLU A 218 -18.68 -30.90 -18.76
C GLU A 218 -17.72 -31.54 -17.75
N ASP A 219 -17.84 -31.17 -16.47
CA ASP A 219 -16.99 -31.58 -15.35
C ASP A 219 -15.53 -31.11 -15.47
N ARG A 220 -15.30 -30.02 -16.20
CA ARG A 220 -14.00 -29.34 -16.25
C ARG A 220 -13.81 -28.48 -15.02
N LEU A 221 -12.60 -28.49 -14.46
CA LEU A 221 -12.27 -27.70 -13.29
C LEU A 221 -12.25 -26.20 -13.63
N ARG A 222 -13.11 -25.43 -12.96
CA ARG A 222 -13.23 -23.95 -13.10
C ARG A 222 -12.81 -23.19 -11.85
N GLY A 223 -12.51 -23.90 -10.78
CA GLY A 223 -11.88 -23.27 -9.62
C GLY A 223 -11.84 -24.12 -8.36
N LEU A 224 -11.32 -23.53 -7.29
CA LEU A 224 -11.17 -24.13 -5.97
C LEU A 224 -11.36 -23.06 -4.89
N VAL A 225 -12.17 -23.34 -3.87
CA VAL A 225 -12.26 -22.52 -2.65
C VAL A 225 -11.74 -23.34 -1.46
N THR A 226 -11.07 -22.71 -0.49
CA THR A 226 -10.66 -23.38 0.75
C THR A 226 -11.50 -22.92 1.94
N PHE A 227 -11.73 -23.82 2.90
CA PHE A 227 -12.48 -23.50 4.12
C PHE A 227 -11.83 -22.37 4.93
N SER A 228 -10.50 -22.42 5.06
CA SER A 228 -9.73 -21.39 5.78
C SER A 228 -9.87 -20.00 5.16
N ASP A 229 -10.05 -19.92 3.84
CA ASP A 229 -10.25 -18.63 3.17
C ASP A 229 -11.64 -18.07 3.47
N ILE A 230 -12.68 -18.92 3.48
CA ILE A 230 -14.05 -18.48 3.80
C ILE A 230 -14.15 -18.02 5.26
N ASP A 231 -13.61 -18.78 6.20
CA ASP A 231 -13.64 -18.41 7.63
C ASP A 231 -12.91 -17.07 7.88
N ARG A 232 -11.81 -16.84 7.16
CA ARG A 232 -11.09 -15.57 7.16
C ARG A 232 -11.92 -14.44 6.54
N ILE A 233 -12.50 -14.63 5.36
CA ILE A 233 -13.36 -13.62 4.70
C ILE A 233 -14.55 -13.25 5.58
N LEU A 234 -15.17 -14.22 6.27
CA LEU A 234 -16.27 -13.96 7.20
C LEU A 234 -15.80 -13.16 8.42
N THR A 235 -14.58 -13.42 8.90
CA THR A 235 -13.94 -12.61 9.95
C THR A 235 -13.63 -11.19 9.44
N GLU A 236 -13.12 -11.05 8.22
CA GLU A 236 -12.87 -9.76 7.55
C GLU A 236 -14.16 -8.97 7.35
N SER A 237 -15.28 -9.61 7.02
CA SER A 237 -16.58 -8.95 6.83
C SER A 237 -17.10 -8.27 8.10
N LYS A 238 -16.65 -8.78 9.27
CA LYS A 238 -16.93 -8.21 10.60
C LYS A 238 -15.86 -7.21 11.04
N SER A 239 -14.77 -7.07 10.28
CA SER A 239 -13.70 -6.10 10.55
C SER A 239 -14.19 -4.68 10.29
N ARG A 240 -13.72 -3.74 11.11
CA ARG A 240 -13.96 -2.30 10.92
C ARG A 240 -13.26 -1.75 9.68
N ARG A 241 -12.18 -2.41 9.22
CA ARG A 241 -11.41 -2.03 8.02
C ARG A 241 -11.60 -3.12 6.97
N LYS A 242 -12.18 -2.73 5.83
CA LYS A 242 -12.39 -3.64 4.71
C LYS A 242 -11.08 -3.78 3.89
N PRO A 243 -10.67 -5.00 3.53
CA PRO A 243 -9.55 -5.20 2.62
C PRO A 243 -9.73 -4.43 1.31
N ALA A 244 -8.64 -3.86 0.79
CA ALA A 244 -8.60 -3.23 -0.51
C ALA A 244 -8.33 -4.31 -1.56
N ARG A 245 -9.30 -4.48 -2.47
CA ARG A 245 -9.29 -5.50 -3.51
C ARG A 245 -9.58 -4.87 -4.87
N ASP A 246 -9.05 -5.49 -5.91
CA ASP A 246 -9.35 -5.15 -7.31
C ASP A 246 -10.71 -5.72 -7.75
N ALA A 247 -11.06 -5.50 -9.02
CA ALA A 247 -12.32 -5.98 -9.61
C ALA A 247 -12.44 -7.52 -9.61
N ASP A 248 -11.31 -8.23 -9.60
CA ASP A 248 -11.22 -9.70 -9.57
C ASP A 248 -11.06 -10.24 -8.14
N PHE A 249 -11.34 -9.41 -7.12
CA PHE A 249 -11.24 -9.74 -5.69
C PHE A 249 -9.84 -10.06 -5.16
N ARG A 250 -8.78 -9.74 -5.91
CA ARG A 250 -7.38 -9.91 -5.48
C ARG A 250 -6.95 -8.71 -4.66
N LEU A 251 -6.01 -8.89 -3.74
CA LEU A 251 -5.47 -7.76 -2.97
C LEU A 251 -4.82 -6.73 -3.91
N VAL A 252 -5.00 -5.45 -3.60
CA VAL A 252 -4.35 -4.38 -4.37
C VAL A 252 -2.87 -4.25 -4.02
N VAL A 253 -2.04 -3.96 -5.01
CA VAL A 253 -0.60 -3.72 -4.84
C VAL A 253 -0.09 -2.73 -5.88
N GLY A 254 0.89 -1.92 -5.49
CA GLY A 254 1.66 -1.14 -6.45
C GLY A 254 3.16 -1.41 -6.36
N ALA A 255 3.90 -0.91 -7.33
CA ALA A 255 5.35 -1.06 -7.39
C ALA A 255 6.00 0.22 -7.93
N ALA A 256 7.10 0.64 -7.31
CA ALA A 256 7.91 1.70 -7.86
C ALA A 256 8.74 1.20 -9.04
N ILE A 257 8.91 2.02 -10.08
CA ILE A 257 9.73 1.68 -11.24
C ILE A 257 11.01 2.51 -11.27
N ALA A 258 12.12 1.84 -11.61
CA ALA A 258 13.41 2.49 -11.71
C ALA A 258 13.52 3.28 -13.02
N PRO A 259 14.08 4.50 -13.02
CA PRO A 259 14.45 5.20 -14.24
C PRO A 259 15.73 4.54 -14.81
N VAL A 260 15.57 3.57 -15.71
CA VAL A 260 16.69 2.88 -16.33
C VAL A 260 17.23 3.70 -17.50
N ARG A 261 18.55 3.86 -17.55
CA ARG A 261 19.23 4.62 -18.61
C ARG A 261 20.23 3.74 -19.36
N LEU A 262 20.40 4.04 -20.64
CA LEU A 262 21.48 3.52 -21.47
C LEU A 262 22.81 4.21 -21.11
N PRO A 263 23.97 3.66 -21.52
CA PRO A 263 25.28 4.26 -21.22
C PRO A 263 25.48 5.69 -21.73
N ASP A 264 24.70 6.11 -22.74
CA ASP A 264 24.69 7.48 -23.26
C ASP A 264 23.83 8.45 -22.43
N GLY A 265 23.18 7.96 -21.37
CA GLY A 265 22.32 8.71 -20.46
C GLY A 265 20.87 8.84 -20.92
N THR A 266 20.51 8.35 -22.10
CA THR A 266 19.10 8.30 -22.57
C THR A 266 18.31 7.23 -21.81
N LEU A 267 16.98 7.30 -21.84
CA LEU A 267 16.13 6.29 -21.19
C LEU A 267 16.16 4.98 -21.97
N ASP A 268 16.20 3.87 -21.25
CA ASP A 268 16.05 2.53 -21.82
C ASP A 268 14.56 2.17 -21.87
N ASP A 269 13.86 2.74 -22.86
CA ASP A 269 12.40 2.64 -22.99
C ASP A 269 11.93 1.18 -23.08
N GLU A 270 12.64 0.36 -23.85
CA GLU A 270 12.33 -1.07 -24.04
C GLU A 270 12.36 -1.81 -22.71
N LYS A 271 13.39 -1.58 -21.89
CA LYS A 271 13.52 -2.24 -20.59
C LYS A 271 12.50 -1.76 -19.57
N ILE A 272 12.15 -0.47 -19.60
CA ILE A 272 11.10 0.09 -18.73
C ILE A 272 9.75 -0.53 -19.10
N ILE A 273 9.38 -0.52 -20.38
CA ILE A 273 8.12 -1.09 -20.87
C ILE A 273 8.06 -2.60 -20.61
N THR A 274 9.14 -3.33 -20.87
CA THR A 274 9.19 -4.77 -20.61
C THR A 274 8.94 -5.07 -19.13
N HIS A 275 9.56 -4.30 -18.24
CA HIS A 275 9.35 -4.47 -16.79
C HIS A 275 7.92 -4.15 -16.38
N VAL A 276 7.34 -3.05 -16.85
CA VAL A 276 5.94 -2.70 -16.56
C VAL A 276 4.98 -3.75 -17.13
N SER A 277 5.23 -4.25 -18.34
CA SER A 277 4.44 -5.33 -18.95
C SER A 277 4.43 -6.57 -18.07
N GLN A 278 5.58 -7.00 -17.54
CA GLN A 278 5.65 -8.15 -16.63
C GLN A 278 4.88 -7.93 -15.32
N LEU A 279 4.85 -6.69 -14.80
CA LEU A 279 4.05 -6.35 -13.63
C LEU A 279 2.54 -6.35 -13.96
N VAL A 280 2.16 -5.86 -15.15
CA VAL A 280 0.78 -5.88 -15.66
C VAL A 280 0.30 -7.30 -15.91
N ASP A 281 1.15 -8.19 -16.42
CA ASP A 281 0.86 -9.61 -16.60
C ASP A 281 0.58 -10.32 -15.26
N GLU A 282 1.21 -9.84 -14.17
CA GLU A 282 0.88 -10.26 -12.80
C GLU A 282 -0.23 -9.43 -12.15
N HIS A 283 -0.93 -8.59 -12.90
CA HIS A 283 -2.11 -7.81 -12.50
C HIS A 283 -1.85 -6.73 -11.45
N ILE A 284 -0.74 -5.99 -11.60
CA ILE A 284 -0.45 -4.83 -10.75
C ILE A 284 -1.52 -3.73 -10.87
N ASP A 285 -1.87 -3.09 -9.74
CA ASP A 285 -2.92 -2.08 -9.69
C ASP A 285 -2.41 -0.65 -9.89
N ALA A 286 -1.14 -0.39 -9.53
CA ALA A 286 -0.48 0.88 -9.75
C ALA A 286 1.03 0.77 -9.94
N VAL A 287 1.59 1.65 -10.75
CA VAL A 287 3.05 1.86 -10.85
C VAL A 287 3.42 3.25 -10.38
N ALA A 288 4.56 3.36 -9.71
CA ALA A 288 5.06 4.61 -9.16
C ALA A 288 6.39 5.03 -9.82
N VAL A 289 6.38 6.14 -10.57
CA VAL A 289 7.61 6.82 -11.00
C VAL A 289 8.07 7.70 -9.84
N SER A 290 8.87 7.12 -8.94
CA SER A 290 9.24 7.70 -7.65
C SER A 290 10.72 8.09 -7.64
N THR A 291 11.01 9.37 -7.87
CA THR A 291 12.37 9.94 -7.86
C THR A 291 12.51 11.04 -6.81
N ALA A 292 13.74 11.48 -6.54
CA ALA A 292 13.97 12.59 -5.62
C ALA A 292 13.44 13.93 -6.19
N HIS A 293 13.43 14.07 -7.52
CA HIS A 293 12.97 15.27 -8.22
C HIS A 293 12.10 14.89 -9.44
N GLY A 294 10.79 14.89 -9.22
CA GLY A 294 9.79 14.49 -10.21
C GLY A 294 9.54 15.54 -11.30
N HIS A 295 9.90 16.82 -11.08
CA HIS A 295 9.70 17.89 -12.05
C HIS A 295 10.89 17.96 -13.02
N THR A 296 11.15 16.86 -13.73
CA THR A 296 12.26 16.71 -14.67
C THR A 296 11.79 16.01 -15.95
N ALA A 297 12.44 16.34 -17.08
CA ALA A 297 12.11 15.79 -18.39
C ALA A 297 12.05 14.25 -18.36
N GLY A 298 13.11 13.60 -17.88
CA GLY A 298 13.16 12.14 -17.85
C GLY A 298 12.07 11.47 -16.99
N VAL A 299 11.57 12.13 -15.94
CA VAL A 299 10.43 11.59 -15.18
C VAL A 299 9.14 11.73 -15.98
N GLY A 300 8.91 12.89 -16.60
CA GLY A 300 7.75 13.11 -17.46
C GLY A 300 7.74 12.17 -18.67
N ASP A 301 8.91 11.90 -19.26
CA ASP A 301 9.08 10.97 -20.38
C ASP A 301 8.68 9.55 -19.97
N ILE A 302 9.11 9.06 -18.80
CA ILE A 302 8.70 7.73 -18.28
C ILE A 302 7.19 7.70 -18.02
N VAL A 303 6.62 8.73 -17.40
CA VAL A 303 5.18 8.79 -17.12
C VAL A 303 4.38 8.72 -18.42
N LYS A 304 4.79 9.48 -19.44
CA LYS A 304 4.17 9.48 -20.75
C LYS A 304 4.32 8.13 -21.45
N LEU A 305 5.53 7.56 -21.45
CA LEU A 305 5.84 6.25 -22.01
C LEU A 305 4.93 5.16 -21.43
N VAL A 306 4.77 5.13 -20.10
CA VAL A 306 3.91 4.15 -19.42
C VAL A 306 2.43 4.42 -19.70
N ARG A 307 1.99 5.69 -19.71
CA ARG A 307 0.59 6.03 -20.05
C ARG A 307 0.23 5.62 -21.48
N ASP A 308 1.12 5.86 -22.44
CA ASP A 308 0.90 5.55 -23.85
C ASP A 308 0.80 4.03 -24.07
N ALA A 309 1.61 3.24 -23.35
CA ALA A 309 1.59 1.78 -23.44
C ALA A 309 0.47 1.11 -22.61
N PHE A 310 0.08 1.70 -21.47
CA PHE A 310 -0.90 1.14 -20.55
C PHE A 310 -1.96 2.20 -20.15
N PRO A 311 -2.94 2.49 -21.04
CA PRO A 311 -3.87 3.61 -20.88
C PRO A 311 -4.75 3.58 -19.63
N ASP A 312 -5.02 2.39 -19.08
CA ASP A 312 -5.90 2.21 -17.92
C ASP A 312 -5.13 2.04 -16.60
N LEU A 313 -3.81 1.86 -16.65
CA LEU A 313 -2.99 1.63 -15.46
C LEU A 313 -2.94 2.89 -14.60
N THR A 314 -3.06 2.71 -13.28
CA THR A 314 -2.90 3.82 -12.33
C THR A 314 -1.42 4.20 -12.23
N ILE A 315 -1.09 5.44 -12.57
CA ILE A 315 0.28 5.97 -12.50
C ILE A 315 0.38 6.97 -11.37
N ILE A 316 1.26 6.67 -10.42
CA ILE A 316 1.69 7.57 -9.35
C ILE A 316 3.03 8.19 -9.79
N ALA A 317 3.20 9.51 -9.69
CA ALA A 317 4.46 10.16 -10.08
C ALA A 317 4.93 11.18 -9.05
N GLY A 318 6.24 11.29 -8.84
CA GLY A 318 6.81 12.28 -7.93
C GLY A 318 8.31 12.08 -7.69
N ASN A 319 8.93 12.77 -6.74
CA ASN A 319 8.30 13.71 -5.80
C ASN A 319 8.34 15.16 -6.33
N VAL A 320 7.30 15.93 -6.03
CA VAL A 320 7.27 17.38 -6.29
C VAL A 320 6.87 18.15 -5.03
N THR A 321 7.08 19.47 -5.03
CA THR A 321 6.67 20.36 -3.92
C THR A 321 5.96 21.63 -4.40
N SER A 322 5.64 21.71 -5.70
CA SER A 322 5.07 22.90 -6.34
C SER A 322 3.82 22.58 -7.17
N ALA A 323 2.96 23.59 -7.36
CA ALA A 323 1.81 23.50 -8.25
C ALA A 323 2.24 23.19 -9.70
N SER A 324 3.34 23.80 -10.16
CA SER A 324 3.89 23.57 -11.49
C SER A 324 4.40 22.14 -11.70
N GLY A 325 5.00 21.52 -10.67
CA GLY A 325 5.43 20.13 -10.76
C GLY A 325 4.25 19.16 -10.82
N VAL A 326 3.17 19.46 -10.09
CA VAL A 326 1.92 18.70 -10.19
C VAL A 326 1.30 18.87 -11.58
N ASP A 327 1.22 20.11 -12.08
CA ASP A 327 0.69 20.42 -13.41
C ASP A 327 1.44 19.66 -14.52
N TYR A 328 2.77 19.68 -14.46
CA TYR A 328 3.66 18.97 -15.38
C TYR A 328 3.40 17.46 -15.39
N LEU A 329 3.45 16.80 -14.22
CA LEU A 329 3.26 15.36 -14.13
C LEU A 329 1.85 14.91 -14.48
N ALA A 330 0.84 15.72 -14.13
CA ALA A 330 -0.54 15.48 -14.54
C ALA A 330 -0.68 15.55 -16.07
N ALA A 331 -0.06 16.54 -16.72
CA ALA A 331 -0.07 16.68 -18.18
C ALA A 331 0.66 15.52 -18.89
N CYS A 332 1.65 14.89 -18.24
CA CYS A 332 2.30 13.68 -18.74
C CYS A 332 1.43 12.42 -18.61
N GLY A 333 0.37 12.42 -17.79
CA GLY A 333 -0.55 11.30 -17.65
C GLY A 333 -0.59 10.63 -16.26
N ALA A 334 -0.01 11.25 -15.22
CA ALA A 334 -0.13 10.76 -13.85
C ALA A 334 -1.57 10.90 -13.29
N ASN A 335 -2.09 9.87 -12.63
CA ASN A 335 -3.38 9.94 -11.93
C ASN A 335 -3.24 10.57 -10.54
N ALA A 336 -2.13 10.26 -9.86
CA ALA A 336 -1.82 10.76 -8.53
C ALA A 336 -0.37 11.25 -8.46
N VAL A 337 -0.16 12.39 -7.78
CA VAL A 337 1.16 13.01 -7.66
C VAL A 337 1.66 12.94 -6.21
N LYS A 338 2.86 12.40 -6.02
CA LYS A 338 3.52 12.27 -4.72
C LYS A 338 4.20 13.59 -4.34
N VAL A 339 3.82 14.13 -3.19
CA VAL A 339 4.23 15.47 -2.73
C VAL A 339 5.11 15.37 -1.49
N GLY A 340 6.32 15.93 -1.58
CA GLY A 340 7.25 16.05 -0.45
C GLY A 340 8.70 15.83 -0.85
N GLN A 341 9.58 16.75 -0.48
CA GLN A 341 11.02 16.63 -0.71
C GLN A 341 11.78 17.09 0.53
N GLY A 342 12.55 16.16 1.12
CA GLY A 342 13.26 16.37 2.39
C GLY A 342 12.48 16.27 3.72
N PRO A 343 11.16 16.02 3.82
CA PRO A 343 10.49 15.95 5.12
C PRO A 343 10.67 14.60 5.83
N GLY A 344 11.16 13.57 5.12
CA GLY A 344 11.31 12.22 5.67
C GLY A 344 12.29 12.18 6.84
N SER A 345 12.00 11.37 7.86
CA SER A 345 12.78 11.29 9.11
C SER A 345 14.24 10.88 8.95
N ILE A 346 14.61 10.33 7.80
CA ILE A 346 15.95 9.84 7.46
C ILE A 346 16.51 10.49 6.18
N CYS A 347 15.86 11.55 5.70
CA CYS A 347 16.26 12.28 4.52
C CYS A 347 17.08 13.51 4.92
N THR A 348 18.22 13.71 4.26
CA THR A 348 19.11 14.86 4.51
C THR A 348 19.17 15.82 3.32
N THR A 349 18.34 15.65 2.29
CA THR A 349 18.33 16.50 1.07
C THR A 349 18.29 18.00 1.39
N ARG A 350 17.49 18.43 2.37
CA ARG A 350 17.45 19.86 2.77
C ARG A 350 18.74 20.36 3.39
N VAL A 351 19.46 19.49 4.08
CA VAL A 351 20.73 19.82 4.74
C VAL A 351 21.88 19.77 3.74
N VAL A 352 21.91 18.73 2.89
CA VAL A 352 23.02 18.45 1.96
C VAL A 352 22.89 19.26 0.68
N ALA A 353 21.72 19.27 0.05
CA ALA A 353 21.48 19.96 -1.22
C ALA A 353 20.86 21.35 -1.04
N GLY A 354 20.35 21.70 0.15
CA GLY A 354 19.66 22.96 0.39
C GLY A 354 18.25 23.04 -0.23
N VAL A 355 17.71 21.92 -0.73
CA VAL A 355 16.43 21.90 -1.47
C VAL A 355 15.34 21.17 -0.66
N GLY A 356 14.17 21.79 -0.56
CA GLY A 356 12.96 21.20 0.02
C GLY A 356 12.08 22.22 0.73
N ILE A 357 10.79 21.93 0.87
CA ILE A 357 9.77 22.85 1.41
C ILE A 357 9.05 22.21 2.60
N PRO A 358 8.86 22.90 3.75
CA PRO A 358 8.03 22.41 4.85
C PRO A 358 6.72 21.78 4.38
N GLN A 359 6.43 20.57 4.88
CA GLN A 359 5.56 19.63 4.19
C GLN A 359 4.13 20.15 4.04
N LEU A 360 3.59 20.81 5.06
CA LEU A 360 2.22 21.28 5.02
C LEU A 360 2.03 22.42 4.00
N THR A 361 3.00 23.34 3.89
CA THR A 361 3.03 24.33 2.81
C THR A 361 3.19 23.67 1.44
N ALA A 362 4.06 22.66 1.30
CA ALA A 362 4.23 21.95 0.03
C ALA A 362 2.91 21.29 -0.43
N LEU A 363 2.16 20.68 0.50
CA LEU A 363 0.85 20.10 0.23
C LEU A 363 -0.16 21.15 -0.21
N TYR A 364 -0.25 22.28 0.49
CA TYR A 364 -1.15 23.36 0.09
C TYR A 364 -0.84 23.88 -1.31
N VAL A 365 0.43 24.13 -1.63
CA VAL A 365 0.85 24.62 -2.95
C VAL A 365 0.56 23.57 -4.04
N ALA A 366 0.90 22.30 -3.80
CA ALA A 366 0.62 21.21 -4.72
C ALA A 366 -0.89 21.02 -4.96
N ALA A 367 -1.72 21.16 -3.92
CA ALA A 367 -3.17 21.03 -4.00
C ALA A 367 -3.81 22.02 -4.97
N GLN A 368 -3.26 23.24 -5.09
CA GLN A 368 -3.74 24.24 -6.07
C GLN A 368 -3.52 23.76 -7.51
N GLY A 369 -2.37 23.13 -7.81
CA GLY A 369 -2.11 22.52 -9.12
C GLY A 369 -2.98 21.29 -9.37
N ALA A 370 -3.15 20.44 -8.35
CA ALA A 370 -3.95 19.23 -8.44
C ALA A 370 -5.43 19.54 -8.76
N LYS A 371 -6.01 20.54 -8.08
CA LYS A 371 -7.39 20.99 -8.30
C LYS A 371 -7.63 21.48 -9.73
N ALA A 372 -6.65 22.15 -10.33
CA ALA A 372 -6.76 22.65 -11.71
C ALA A 372 -6.77 21.52 -12.75
N ARG A 373 -6.10 20.40 -12.46
CA ARG A 373 -5.98 19.24 -13.37
C ARG A 373 -6.92 18.08 -13.06
N GLY A 374 -7.56 18.08 -11.90
CA GLY A 374 -8.43 16.98 -11.46
C GLY A 374 -7.66 15.71 -11.05
N VAL A 375 -6.36 15.83 -10.76
CA VAL A 375 -5.53 14.70 -10.28
C VAL A 375 -5.49 14.63 -8.75
N LYS A 376 -5.10 13.47 -8.22
CA LYS A 376 -4.94 13.24 -6.79
C LYS A 376 -3.55 13.64 -6.31
N ILE A 377 -3.41 13.97 -5.02
CA ILE A 377 -2.09 14.17 -4.40
C ILE A 377 -1.90 13.33 -3.14
N ILE A 378 -0.68 12.85 -2.96
CA ILE A 378 -0.30 11.95 -1.86
C ILE A 378 0.81 12.62 -1.04
N ALA A 379 0.60 12.76 0.27
CA ALA A 379 1.62 13.32 1.16
C ALA A 379 2.69 12.29 1.51
N ASP A 380 3.94 12.53 1.12
CA ASP A 380 5.07 11.63 1.36
C ASP A 380 6.10 12.24 2.32
N GLY A 381 6.20 11.65 3.51
CA GLY A 381 7.19 12.00 4.53
C GLY A 381 6.77 13.11 5.52
N GLY A 382 7.52 13.21 6.61
CA GLY A 382 7.29 14.18 7.70
C GLY A 382 6.23 13.78 8.72
N ILE A 383 5.52 12.68 8.51
CA ILE A 383 4.44 12.20 9.38
C ILE A 383 5.02 11.35 10.50
N THR A 384 4.72 11.71 11.75
CA THR A 384 5.27 11.05 12.95
C THR A 384 4.22 10.50 13.92
N LYS A 385 2.95 10.85 13.70
CA LYS A 385 1.79 10.54 14.57
C LYS A 385 0.49 10.65 13.76
N SER A 386 -0.60 10.02 14.22
CA SER A 386 -1.91 10.10 13.54
C SER A 386 -2.42 11.54 13.34
N GLY A 387 -2.14 12.44 14.28
CA GLY A 387 -2.50 13.86 14.14
C GLY A 387 -1.89 14.52 12.90
N ASP A 388 -0.67 14.12 12.51
CA ASP A 388 -0.03 14.60 11.28
C ASP A 388 -0.74 14.04 10.04
N ILE A 389 -1.25 12.80 10.10
CA ILE A 389 -2.07 12.21 9.03
C ILE A 389 -3.36 13.01 8.85
N VAL A 390 -4.06 13.35 9.94
CA VAL A 390 -5.26 14.20 9.88
C VAL A 390 -4.95 15.52 9.18
N LYS A 391 -3.90 16.22 9.65
CA LYS A 391 -3.46 17.50 9.05
C LYS A 391 -3.10 17.34 7.57
N ALA A 392 -2.39 16.28 7.18
CA ALA A 392 -2.07 16.02 5.78
C ALA A 392 -3.32 15.80 4.93
N LEU A 393 -4.28 15.00 5.40
CA LEU A 393 -5.52 14.67 4.66
C LEU A 393 -6.46 15.87 4.50
N THR A 394 -6.30 16.93 5.29
CA THR A 394 -6.98 18.21 5.02
C THR A 394 -6.51 18.89 3.71
N LEU A 395 -5.36 18.47 3.16
CA LEU A 395 -4.77 19.02 1.94
C LEU A 395 -4.43 17.94 0.89
N ALA A 396 -4.55 16.64 1.21
CA ALA A 396 -4.17 15.54 0.34
C ALA A 396 -5.23 14.42 0.28
N ASP A 397 -5.09 13.49 -0.67
CA ASP A 397 -5.99 12.35 -0.88
C ASP A 397 -5.57 11.09 -0.13
N ALA A 398 -4.27 10.93 0.09
CA ALA A 398 -3.67 9.84 0.86
C ALA A 398 -2.33 10.26 1.47
N VAL A 399 -1.79 9.41 2.35
CA VAL A 399 -0.45 9.58 2.93
C VAL A 399 0.43 8.37 2.64
N ILE A 400 1.72 8.60 2.43
CA ILE A 400 2.76 7.56 2.39
C ILE A 400 3.54 7.57 3.70
N LEU A 401 3.59 6.40 4.34
CA LEU A 401 4.27 6.20 5.62
C LEU A 401 5.48 5.28 5.45
N GLY A 402 6.66 5.75 5.86
CA GLY A 402 7.87 4.95 6.00
C GLY A 402 8.12 4.59 7.46
N GLY A 403 8.62 5.56 8.23
CA GLY A 403 9.16 5.33 9.57
C GLY A 403 8.15 4.89 10.64
N LEU A 404 6.83 5.05 10.41
CA LEU A 404 5.79 4.51 11.28
C LEU A 404 5.54 3.01 11.03
N LEU A 405 5.84 2.52 9.82
CA LEU A 405 5.62 1.14 9.40
C LEU A 405 6.90 0.30 9.39
N ALA A 406 8.08 0.93 9.33
CA ALA A 406 9.38 0.23 9.28
C ALA A 406 9.65 -0.67 10.50
N GLY A 407 9.04 -0.37 11.65
CA GLY A 407 9.17 -1.18 12.87
C GLY A 407 8.27 -2.42 12.87
N CYS A 408 7.28 -2.50 11.99
CA CYS A 408 6.28 -3.56 11.99
C CYS A 408 6.92 -4.92 11.68
N ARG A 409 6.29 -5.99 12.16
CA ARG A 409 6.76 -7.37 11.94
C ARG A 409 6.83 -7.73 10.46
N GLU A 410 5.95 -7.17 9.65
CA GLU A 410 5.81 -7.39 8.22
C GLU A 410 6.80 -6.60 7.37
N ALA A 411 7.40 -5.54 7.93
CA ALA A 411 8.45 -4.81 7.24
C ALA A 411 9.67 -5.72 6.99
N PRO A 412 10.39 -5.59 5.87
CA PRO A 412 11.62 -6.33 5.63
C PRO A 412 12.74 -5.90 6.59
N GLY A 413 13.77 -6.74 6.72
CA GLY A 413 14.94 -6.49 7.56
C GLY A 413 15.00 -7.34 8.83
N GLU A 414 16.22 -7.54 9.33
CA GLU A 414 16.50 -8.35 10.51
C GLU A 414 16.10 -7.61 11.80
N ILE A 415 15.69 -8.39 12.80
CA ILE A 415 15.44 -7.89 14.15
C ILE A 415 16.72 -8.09 14.97
N MET A 416 17.16 -7.02 15.62
CA MET A 416 18.33 -7.01 16.49
C MET A 416 17.97 -6.53 17.89
N GLU A 417 18.61 -7.10 18.91
CA GLU A 417 18.41 -6.69 20.30
C GLU A 417 19.55 -5.76 20.75
N ILE A 418 19.20 -4.60 21.29
CA ILE A 418 20.14 -3.64 21.87
C ILE A 418 19.61 -3.23 23.24
N ASN A 419 20.34 -3.58 24.31
CA ASN A 419 20.00 -3.27 25.70
C ASN A 419 18.57 -3.70 26.09
N GLY A 420 18.17 -4.93 25.73
CA GLY A 420 16.85 -5.49 26.05
C GLY A 420 15.69 -4.95 25.22
N LYS A 421 15.96 -4.14 24.20
CA LYS A 421 14.97 -3.64 23.24
C LYS A 421 15.23 -4.18 21.85
N LEU A 422 14.17 -4.51 21.13
CA LEU A 422 14.23 -5.02 19.77
C LEU A 422 14.14 -3.86 18.76
N TYR A 423 15.00 -3.89 17.75
CA TYR A 423 15.09 -2.90 16.68
C TYR A 423 15.13 -3.57 15.31
N LYS A 424 14.75 -2.84 14.26
CA LYS A 424 14.93 -3.20 12.85
C LYS A 424 15.75 -2.13 12.16
N GLN A 425 16.50 -2.53 11.14
CA GLN A 425 17.21 -1.59 10.28
C GLN A 425 16.21 -0.74 9.49
N TYR A 426 16.42 0.58 9.48
CA TYR A 426 15.61 1.53 8.72
C TYR A 426 16.52 2.54 8.03
N ARG A 427 16.50 2.57 6.69
CA ARG A 427 17.45 3.38 5.91
C ARG A 427 16.77 4.21 4.82
N GLY A 428 17.31 5.40 4.59
CA GLY A 428 16.81 6.31 3.55
C GLY A 428 17.25 5.82 2.19
N MET A 429 16.41 5.98 1.17
CA MET A 429 16.81 5.60 -0.20
C MET A 429 18.03 6.39 -0.69
N GLY A 430 18.33 7.55 -0.08
CA GLY A 430 19.54 8.34 -0.36
C GLY A 430 20.74 7.97 0.51
N SER A 431 20.64 6.95 1.38
CA SER A 431 21.78 6.47 2.16
C SER A 431 22.76 5.71 1.27
N LEU A 432 24.04 5.66 1.68
CA LEU A 432 25.07 5.01 0.89
C LEU A 432 24.76 3.52 0.64
N SER A 433 24.27 2.78 1.65
CA SER A 433 23.95 1.36 1.49
C SER A 433 22.73 1.12 0.62
N ALA A 434 21.69 1.96 0.71
CA ALA A 434 20.54 1.86 -0.16
C ALA A 434 20.93 2.14 -1.62
N MET A 435 21.74 3.18 -1.85
CA MET A 435 22.20 3.56 -3.19
C MET A 435 23.06 2.46 -3.82
N LYS A 436 23.96 1.84 -3.04
CA LYS A 436 24.74 0.67 -3.48
C LYS A 436 23.87 -0.54 -3.82
N ALA A 437 22.75 -0.72 -3.12
CA ALA A 437 21.80 -1.80 -3.40
C ALA A 437 20.94 -1.53 -4.68
N GLY A 438 20.93 -0.29 -5.19
CA GLY A 438 20.26 0.06 -6.45
C GLY A 438 19.37 1.31 -6.43
N SER A 439 19.23 2.03 -5.30
CA SER A 439 18.44 3.27 -5.26
C SER A 439 19.16 4.49 -5.83
N ALA A 440 20.43 4.35 -6.27
CA ALA A 440 21.22 5.41 -6.89
C ALA A 440 20.51 6.10 -8.07
N ALA A 441 19.76 5.32 -8.87
CA ALA A 441 18.98 5.84 -9.99
C ALA A 441 17.93 6.88 -9.57
N ARG A 442 17.44 6.81 -8.32
CA ARG A 442 16.49 7.79 -7.73
C ARG A 442 17.07 9.20 -7.67
N TYR A 443 18.39 9.30 -7.55
CA TYR A 443 19.17 10.52 -7.37
C TYR A 443 19.98 10.89 -8.62
N GLY A 444 19.71 10.23 -9.76
CA GLY A 444 20.38 10.52 -11.03
C GLY A 444 21.79 9.92 -11.14
N HIS A 445 22.12 8.91 -10.34
CA HIS A 445 23.41 8.21 -10.39
C HIS A 445 23.27 6.82 -11.02
N ASP A 446 24.25 6.41 -11.82
CA ASP A 446 24.29 5.07 -12.44
C ASP A 446 24.94 4.02 -11.50
N LYS A 447 24.54 2.75 -11.63
CA LYS A 447 25.01 1.63 -10.77
C LYS A 447 26.52 1.37 -10.89
N THR A 448 27.13 1.73 -12.02
CA THR A 448 28.54 1.49 -12.34
C THR A 448 29.47 2.63 -11.91
N ASP A 449 28.92 3.75 -11.42
CA ASP A 449 29.66 4.99 -11.15
C ASP A 449 30.39 4.97 -9.79
N ASN A 450 31.10 3.86 -9.49
CA ASN A 450 31.91 3.68 -8.28
C ASN A 450 33.06 4.70 -8.14
N ALA A 451 33.37 5.45 -9.20
CA ALA A 451 34.46 6.41 -9.26
C ALA A 451 34.06 7.85 -8.89
N ARG A 452 32.76 8.21 -8.94
CA ARG A 452 32.27 9.51 -8.46
C ARG A 452 31.87 9.41 -7.00
N LYS A 453 32.32 10.37 -6.18
CA LYS A 453 31.90 10.49 -4.77
C LYS A 453 30.37 10.68 -4.72
N LEU A 454 29.63 9.60 -4.53
CA LEU A 454 28.19 9.64 -4.24
C LEU A 454 27.95 10.47 -2.98
N THR A 455 27.26 11.60 -3.13
CA THR A 455 26.82 12.42 -2.00
C THR A 455 25.55 11.82 -1.42
N ALA A 456 25.63 11.29 -0.19
CA ALA A 456 24.49 10.68 0.47
C ALA A 456 23.46 11.73 0.91
N GLU A 457 22.21 11.57 0.48
CA GLU A 457 21.05 12.38 0.85
C GLU A 457 20.11 11.68 1.84
N GLY A 458 20.60 10.63 2.50
CA GLY A 458 19.89 9.92 3.57
C GLY A 458 20.82 9.27 4.57
N ILE A 459 20.25 8.88 5.70
CA ILE A 459 20.95 8.19 6.79
C ILE A 459 20.47 6.75 6.96
N GLU A 460 21.23 5.98 7.72
CA GLU A 460 20.82 4.70 8.28
C GLU A 460 20.51 4.89 9.75
N ALA A 461 19.41 4.28 10.20
CA ALA A 461 18.95 4.35 11.57
C ALA A 461 18.36 3.00 11.99
N LEU A 462 18.06 2.90 13.27
CA LEU A 462 17.31 1.79 13.84
C LEU A 462 15.92 2.26 14.23
N LYS A 463 14.92 1.43 13.95
CA LYS A 463 13.54 1.64 14.37
C LYS A 463 13.18 0.58 15.39
N GLU A 464 12.69 0.99 16.57
CA GLU A 464 12.20 0.04 17.57
C GLU A 464 11.08 -0.81 16.97
N VAL A 465 11.12 -2.14 17.21
CA VAL A 465 10.12 -3.08 16.72
C VAL A 465 8.77 -2.69 17.28
N SER A 466 7.81 -2.48 16.38
CA SER A 466 6.40 -2.26 16.71
C SER A 466 5.60 -3.55 16.57
N GLY A 467 4.30 -3.48 16.90
CA GLY A 467 3.36 -4.58 16.72
C GLY A 467 3.16 -4.97 15.24
N SER A 468 2.10 -5.73 14.99
CA SER A 468 1.72 -6.02 13.60
C SER A 468 1.35 -4.73 12.86
N ALA A 469 1.46 -4.74 11.53
CA ALA A 469 0.95 -3.66 10.71
C ALA A 469 -0.56 -3.41 10.96
N ASP A 470 -1.34 -4.46 11.26
CA ASP A 470 -2.76 -4.35 11.63
C ASP A 470 -2.97 -3.51 12.90
N ASP A 471 -2.19 -3.76 13.96
CA ASP A 471 -2.28 -2.98 15.21
C ASP A 471 -1.90 -1.51 14.98
N VAL A 472 -0.80 -1.29 14.26
CA VAL A 472 -0.29 0.06 13.98
C VAL A 472 -1.28 0.83 13.12
N LEU A 473 -1.78 0.25 12.02
CA LEU A 473 -2.78 0.87 11.16
C LEU A 473 -4.10 1.10 11.91
N GLY A 474 -4.50 0.17 12.78
CA GLY A 474 -5.69 0.32 13.62
C GLY A 474 -5.63 1.55 14.52
N ASN A 475 -4.48 1.79 15.16
CA ASN A 475 -4.27 2.98 15.96
C ASN A 475 -4.21 4.26 15.11
N LEU A 476 -3.44 4.25 14.02
CA LEU A 476 -3.29 5.41 13.14
C LEU A 476 -4.64 5.85 12.55
N VAL A 477 -5.42 4.90 12.01
CA VAL A 477 -6.74 5.15 11.42
C VAL A 477 -7.77 5.52 12.49
N GLY A 478 -7.68 4.93 13.69
CA GLY A 478 -8.51 5.35 14.82
C GLY A 478 -8.24 6.81 15.23
N GLY A 479 -6.99 7.25 15.17
CA GLY A 479 -6.60 8.65 15.34
C GLY A 479 -7.16 9.56 14.24
N VAL A 480 -7.15 9.10 12.98
CA VAL A 480 -7.78 9.82 11.85
C VAL A 480 -9.28 9.99 12.07
N GLN A 481 -9.98 8.90 12.39
CA GLN A 481 -11.42 8.91 12.69
C GLN A 481 -11.76 9.82 13.87
N SER A 482 -10.93 9.83 14.91
CA SER A 482 -11.08 10.74 16.05
C SER A 482 -10.94 12.20 15.63
N GLY A 483 -9.90 12.52 14.83
CA GLY A 483 -9.73 13.85 14.25
C GLY A 483 -10.91 14.29 13.38
N MET A 484 -11.42 13.40 12.53
CA MET A 484 -12.63 13.65 11.74
C MET A 484 -13.86 13.91 12.63
N GLY A 485 -14.01 13.16 13.73
CA GLY A 485 -15.05 13.39 14.73
C GLY A 485 -14.98 14.78 15.36
N TYR A 486 -13.79 15.23 15.78
CA TYR A 486 -13.58 16.58 16.32
C TYR A 486 -13.85 17.69 15.30
N LEU A 487 -13.61 17.44 14.02
CA LEU A 487 -13.88 18.40 12.94
C LEU A 487 -15.31 18.28 12.37
N GLY A 488 -16.12 17.35 12.89
CA GLY A 488 -17.46 17.06 12.38
C GLY A 488 -17.49 16.57 10.94
N ALA A 489 -16.42 15.94 10.46
CA ALA A 489 -16.27 15.46 9.10
C ALA A 489 -16.72 13.99 8.98
N LYS A 490 -17.63 13.72 8.05
CA LYS A 490 -18.15 12.36 7.82
C LYS A 490 -17.33 11.55 6.82
N ASP A 491 -16.58 12.24 5.97
CA ASP A 491 -15.77 11.70 4.88
C ASP A 491 -14.56 12.62 4.66
N LEU A 492 -13.56 12.17 3.90
CA LEU A 492 -12.37 12.99 3.63
C LEU A 492 -12.68 14.28 2.86
N LYS A 493 -13.76 14.33 2.08
CA LYS A 493 -14.18 15.56 1.38
C LYS A 493 -14.62 16.64 2.39
N SER A 494 -15.53 16.29 3.28
CA SER A 494 -16.00 17.19 4.34
C SER A 494 -14.88 17.55 5.32
N LEU A 495 -13.89 16.67 5.54
CA LEU A 495 -12.69 17.00 6.32
C LEU A 495 -11.96 18.22 5.73
N ARG A 496 -11.70 18.23 4.42
CA ARG A 496 -11.02 19.32 3.72
C ARG A 496 -11.84 20.61 3.72
N GLU A 497 -13.15 20.51 3.50
CA GLU A 497 -14.06 21.67 3.46
C GLU A 497 -14.25 22.32 4.84
N LYS A 498 -14.34 21.50 5.89
CA LYS A 498 -14.60 21.96 7.26
C LYS A 498 -13.35 22.41 7.98
N ALA A 499 -12.17 21.86 7.68
CA ALA A 499 -10.93 22.18 8.39
C ALA A 499 -10.74 23.70 8.57
N ARG A 500 -10.43 24.09 9.82
CA ARG A 500 -10.03 25.45 10.18
C ARG A 500 -8.69 25.38 10.90
N TYR A 501 -7.77 26.23 10.49
CA TYR A 501 -6.36 26.19 10.86
C TYR A 501 -5.99 27.39 11.71
N ILE A 502 -5.04 27.18 12.61
CA ILE A 502 -4.37 28.25 13.33
C ILE A 502 -2.89 27.89 13.48
N ARG A 503 -2.02 28.90 13.41
CA ARG A 503 -0.59 28.73 13.64
C ARG A 503 -0.34 28.72 15.14
N VAL A 504 0.45 27.76 15.61
CA VAL A 504 0.84 27.66 17.01
C VAL A 504 2.24 28.19 17.23
N SER A 505 2.48 28.75 18.41
CA SER A 505 3.83 29.11 18.85
C SER A 505 4.59 27.85 19.30
N PRO A 506 5.93 27.90 19.42
CA PRO A 506 6.70 26.80 20.00
C PRO A 506 6.22 26.40 21.42
N ALA A 507 5.72 27.37 22.21
CA ALA A 507 5.14 27.10 23.52
C ALA A 507 3.81 26.32 23.40
N GLY A 508 2.93 26.70 22.47
CA GLY A 508 1.70 25.95 22.20
C GLY A 508 1.96 24.54 21.67
N GLN A 509 3.04 24.35 20.91
CA GLN A 509 3.43 23.00 20.47
C GLN A 509 3.99 22.17 21.63
N LYS A 510 4.72 22.78 22.57
CA LYS A 510 5.18 22.09 23.78
C LYS A 510 3.98 21.70 24.67
N GLU A 511 2.98 22.57 24.78
CA GLU A 511 1.72 22.31 25.50
C GLU A 511 0.93 21.12 24.91
N ALA A 512 0.99 20.92 23.60
CA ALA A 512 0.25 19.86 22.91
C ALA A 512 0.73 18.42 23.26
N ALA A 513 1.93 18.26 23.79
CA ALA A 513 2.44 16.97 24.27
C ALA A 513 2.18 16.81 25.79
N PRO A 514 2.12 15.57 26.32
CA PRO A 514 2.13 15.36 27.76
C PRO A 514 3.31 16.08 28.40
N HIS A 515 3.04 16.92 29.40
CA HIS A 515 4.03 17.69 30.14
C HIS A 515 3.77 17.56 31.64
N ASP A 516 4.82 17.71 32.44
CA ASP A 516 4.81 17.68 33.91
C ASP A 516 4.34 16.34 34.53
N VAL A 517 4.58 15.22 33.85
CA VAL A 517 4.25 13.86 34.31
C VAL A 517 5.37 12.85 34.03
N VAL A 518 5.41 11.76 34.82
CA VAL A 518 6.25 10.58 34.54
C VAL A 518 5.38 9.50 33.90
N GLU A 519 5.67 9.17 32.64
CA GLU A 519 4.94 8.12 31.93
C GLU A 519 5.28 6.72 32.47
N ILE A 520 4.28 5.98 32.97
CA ILE A 520 4.45 4.63 33.55
C ILE A 520 4.33 3.53 32.48
N LYS A 521 3.63 3.78 31.37
CA LYS A 521 3.54 2.89 30.20
C LYS A 521 3.38 3.73 28.94
N THR A 522 4.30 3.55 27.99
CA THR A 522 4.17 4.11 26.65
C THR A 522 3.16 3.26 25.89
N GLN A 523 1.95 3.76 25.63
CA GLN A 523 1.18 3.21 24.51
C GLN A 523 1.98 3.50 23.23
N ALA A 524 2.00 2.55 22.28
CA ALA A 524 2.63 2.78 20.98
C ALA A 524 2.12 4.13 20.44
N LYS A 525 3.03 5.06 20.14
CA LYS A 525 2.68 6.38 19.59
C LYS A 525 1.76 6.15 18.38
N GLY A 526 0.48 6.45 18.56
CA GLY A 526 -0.55 6.25 17.54
C GLY A 526 -0.64 7.37 16.53
#